data_AF-D2V267-F1
#
_entry.id   AF-D2V267-F1
#
_cell.length_a   1.000
_cell.length_b   1.000
_cell.length_c   1.000
_cell.angle_alpha   90.00
_cell.angle_beta   90.00
_cell.angle_gamma   90.00
#
_symmetry.space_group_name_H-M   'P 1'
#
loop_
_entity.id
_entity.type
_entity.pdbx_description
1 polymer ?
#
loop_
_entity_poly.entity_id
_entity_poly.type
_entity_poly.pdbx_seq_one_letter_code
_entity_poly.pdbx_strand_id
1 'polypeptide(L)' 'FENLDQVHLFALIIAANATFSKKILDLLCAQVANMIRGKSPEQIRDTFNIKNDFTPEEEEAVRRENSWVEE' A
#
# COMPACT_ATOMS: atom_id res chain seq x y z
N PHE A 1 -14.23 -6.59 10.08
CA PHE A 1 -12.90 -6.01 9.76
C PHE A 1 -12.97 -4.52 9.40
N GLU A 2 -14.16 -3.95 9.17
CA GLU A 2 -14.35 -2.60 8.57
C GLU A 2 -13.91 -1.41 9.43
N ASN A 3 -13.47 -1.60 10.68
CA ASN A 3 -12.96 -0.53 11.55
C ASN A 3 -11.71 -0.96 12.33
N LEU A 4 -10.81 -1.71 11.69
CA LEU A 4 -9.49 -1.93 12.26
C LEU A 4 -8.64 -0.69 12.01
N ASP A 5 -8.00 -0.17 13.06
CA ASP A 5 -6.95 0.80 12.85
C ASP A 5 -5.77 0.15 12.07
N GLN A 6 -4.95 1.00 11.48
CA GLN A 6 -3.85 0.57 10.62
C GLN A 6 -2.82 -0.30 11.36
N VAL A 7 -2.62 -0.04 12.66
CA VAL A 7 -1.67 -0.78 13.51
C VAL A 7 -2.14 -2.23 13.72
N HIS A 8 -3.42 -2.41 14.08
CA HIS A 8 -4.01 -3.73 14.26
C HIS A 8 -4.14 -4.47 12.94
N LEU A 9 -4.44 -3.77 11.83
CA LEU A 9 -4.49 -4.37 10.49
C LEU A 9 -3.13 -4.97 10.11
N PHE A 10 -2.03 -4.24 10.29
CA PHE A 10 -0.70 -4.75 9.98
C PHE A 10 -0.26 -5.86 10.93
N ALA A 11 -0.55 -5.77 12.23
CA ALA A 11 -0.28 -6.85 13.17
C ALA A 11 -1.01 -8.14 12.78
N LEU A 12 -2.27 -8.04 12.33
CA LEU A 12 -3.05 -9.18 11.82
C LEU A 12 -2.48 -9.76 10.54
N ILE A 13 -2.00 -8.94 9.60
CA ILE A 13 -1.34 -9.40 8.38
C ILE A 13 -0.09 -10.23 8.72
N ILE A 14 0.74 -9.73 9.64
CA ILE A 14 1.96 -10.43 10.09
C ILE A 14 1.58 -11.76 10.75
N ALA A 15 0.59 -11.76 11.65
CA ALA A 15 0.13 -12.97 12.32
C ALA A 15 -0.48 -14.00 11.35
N ALA A 16 -1.27 -13.55 10.37
CA ALA A 16 -1.87 -14.41 9.35
C ALA A 16 -0.80 -15.03 8.44
N ASN A 17 0.23 -14.27 8.08
CA ASN A 17 1.37 -14.77 7.31
C ASN A 17 2.16 -15.84 8.08
N ALA A 18 2.42 -15.61 9.38
CA ALA A 18 3.16 -16.55 10.23
C ALA A 18 2.40 -17.86 10.50
N THR A 19 1.05 -17.83 10.47
CA THR A 19 0.19 -18.98 10.77
C THR A 19 -0.29 -19.72 9.51
N PHE A 20 0.20 -19.36 8.32
CA PHE A 20 -0.16 -19.93 7.01
C PHE A 20 -1.66 -19.86 6.66
N SER A 21 -2.42 -18.95 7.27
CA SER A 21 -3.86 -18.80 6.97
C SER A 21 -4.08 -17.95 5.71
N LYS A 22 -3.92 -18.58 4.55
CA LYS A 22 -3.99 -17.92 3.23
C LYS A 22 -5.28 -17.10 3.03
N LYS A 23 -6.45 -17.63 3.40
CA LYS A 23 -7.72 -16.92 3.25
C LYS A 23 -7.80 -15.64 4.06
N ILE A 24 -7.24 -15.63 5.27
CA ILE A 24 -7.22 -14.43 6.13
C ILE A 24 -6.22 -13.43 5.56
N LEU A 25 -5.04 -13.90 5.15
CA LEU A 25 -4.05 -13.04 4.51
C LEU A 25 -4.61 -12.36 3.25
N ASP A 26 -5.29 -13.11 2.38
CA ASP A 26 -5.91 -12.59 1.16
C ASP A 26 -6.95 -11.49 1.46
N LEU A 27 -7.79 -11.69 2.49
CA LEU A 27 -8.79 -10.70 2.90
C LEU A 27 -8.15 -9.41 3.45
N LEU A 28 -7.12 -9.53 4.28
CA LEU A 28 -6.44 -8.37 4.85
C LEU A 28 -5.62 -7.61 3.79
N CYS A 29 -4.96 -8.32 2.88
CA CYS A 29 -4.27 -7.73 1.73
C CYS A 29 -5.25 -7.01 0.79
N ALA A 30 -6.45 -7.56 0.56
CA ALA A 30 -7.48 -6.89 -0.22
C ALA A 30 -7.94 -5.57 0.42
N GLN A 31 -8.03 -5.52 1.76
CA GLN A 31 -8.36 -4.29 2.48
C GLN A 31 -7.25 -3.23 2.31
N VAL A 32 -5.97 -3.60 2.41
CA VAL A 32 -4.85 -2.69 2.13
C VAL A 32 -4.85 -2.22 0.67
N ALA A 33 -5.11 -3.12 -0.28
CA ALA A 33 -5.21 -2.78 -1.70
C ALA A 33 -6.32 -1.75 -1.97
N ASN A 34 -7.46 -1.87 -1.28
CA ASN A 34 -8.54 -0.87 -1.35
C ASN A 34 -8.14 0.49 -0.78
N MET A 35 -7.23 0.54 0.20
CA MET A 35 -6.70 1.80 0.73
C MET A 35 -5.75 2.52 -0.23
N ILE A 36 -5.15 1.79 -1.19
CA ILE A 36 -4.20 2.29 -2.18
C ILE A 36 -4.91 2.67 -3.49
N ARG A 37 -5.94 1.92 -3.87
CA ARG A 37 -6.66 2.07 -5.14
C ARG A 37 -7.14 3.51 -5.33
N GLY A 38 -6.76 4.12 -6.46
CA GLY A 38 -7.21 5.45 -6.87
C GLY A 38 -6.59 6.63 -6.12
N LYS A 39 -5.59 6.39 -5.26
CA LYS A 39 -4.82 7.45 -4.60
C LYS A 39 -3.56 7.79 -5.38
N SER A 40 -3.12 9.05 -5.29
CA SER A 40 -1.82 9.46 -5.83
C SER A 40 -0.66 8.87 -5.02
N PRO A 41 0.56 8.77 -5.59
CA PRO A 41 1.75 8.33 -4.86
C PRO A 41 1.99 9.13 -3.56
N GLU A 42 1.73 10.44 -3.56
CA GLU A 42 1.86 11.31 -2.40
C GLU A 42 0.82 10.96 -1.32
N GLN A 43 -0.44 10.79 -1.71
CA GLN A 43 -1.50 10.39 -0.78
C GLN A 43 -1.27 9.01 -0.18
N ILE A 44 -0.72 8.08 -0.95
CA ILE A 44 -0.32 6.75 -0.47
C ILE A 44 0.81 6.91 0.56
N ARG A 45 1.86 7.67 0.22
CA ARG A 45 2.98 7.94 1.12
C ARG A 45 2.51 8.54 2.45
N ASP A 46 1.63 9.53 2.41
CA ASP A 46 1.06 10.16 3.61
C ASP A 46 0.21 9.18 4.43
N THR A 47 -0.66 8.40 3.76
CA THR A 47 -1.53 7.42 4.44
C THR A 47 -0.73 6.33 5.17
N PHE A 48 0.39 5.89 4.58
CA PHE A 48 1.21 4.82 5.13
C PHE A 48 2.45 5.34 5.88
N ASN A 49 2.57 6.66 6.04
CA ASN A 49 3.70 7.33 6.67
C ASN A 49 5.06 6.88 6.09
N ILE A 50 5.12 6.79 4.74
CA ILE A 50 6.29 6.37 3.97
C ILE A 50 7.01 7.64 3.49
N LYS A 51 8.30 7.73 3.82
CA LYS A 51 9.16 8.81 3.32
C LYS A 51 9.49 8.57 1.84
N ASN A 52 9.36 9.61 1.01
CA ASN A 52 9.93 9.58 -0.35
C ASN A 52 11.46 9.56 -0.26
N ASP A 53 12.08 8.50 -0.78
CA ASP A 53 13.51 8.27 -0.82
C ASP A 53 14.11 8.44 -2.22
N PHE A 54 13.29 8.74 -3.23
CA PHE A 54 13.77 9.10 -4.56
C PHE A 54 14.38 10.50 -4.59
N THR A 55 15.44 10.66 -5.39
CA THR A 55 15.84 11.97 -5.90
C THR A 55 14.81 12.51 -6.89
N PRO A 56 14.73 13.84 -7.10
CA PRO A 56 13.81 14.43 -8.08
C PRO A 56 13.97 13.83 -9.48
N GLU A 57 15.20 13.57 -9.90
CA GLU A 57 15.51 12.98 -11.21
C GLU A 57 15.02 11.52 -11.33
N GLU A 58 15.17 10.71 -10.28
CA GLU A 58 14.65 9.34 -10.25
C GLU A 58 13.13 9.31 -10.25
N GLU A 59 12.48 10.20 -9.48
CA GLU A 59 11.02 10.29 -9.46
C GLU A 59 10.45 10.71 -10.82
N GLU A 60 11.08 11.66 -11.51
CA GLU A 60 10.70 12.05 -12.87
C GLU A 60 10.90 10.91 -13.89
N ALA A 61 11.99 10.15 -13.79
CA ALA A 61 12.23 9.00 -14.65
C ALA A 61 11.14 7.93 -14.46
N VAL A 62 10.82 7.58 -13.21
CA VAL A 62 9.75 6.62 -12.88
C VAL A 62 8.38 7.12 -13.33
N ARG A 63 8.08 8.41 -13.20
CA ARG A 63 6.82 9.00 -13.71
C ARG A 63 6.74 8.92 -15.24
N ARG A 64 7.84 9.20 -15.94
CA ARG A 64 7.90 9.10 -17.41
C ARG A 64 7.68 7.66 -17.89
N GLU A 65 8.32 6.70 -17.23
CA GLU A 65 8.16 5.26 -17.51
C GLU A 65 6.73 4.77 -17.22
N ASN A 66 6.05 5.36 -16.23
CA ASN A 66 4.68 5.03 -15.85
C ASN A 66 3.62 5.99 -16.39
N SER A 67 3.94 6.75 -17.44
CA SER A 67 3.02 7.72 -18.06
C SER A 67 1.74 7.08 -18.61
N TRP A 68 1.77 5.79 -18.94
CA TRP A 68 0.61 4.98 -19.34
C TRP A 68 -0.50 4.89 -18.29
N VAL A 69 -0.22 5.24 -17.02
CA VAL A 69 -1.24 5.28 -15.95
C VAL A 69 -2.13 6.53 -16.06
N GLU A 70 -1.66 7.58 -16.72
CA GLU A 70 -2.38 8.85 -16.90
C GLU A 70 -3.05 8.98 -18.29
N GLU A 71 -2.86 7.99 -19.19
CA GLU A 71 -3.60 7.83 -20.46
C GLU A 71 -4.92 7.06 -20.29
#